data_AF-A0A1N6XNJ2-F1
#
_entry.id   AF-A0A1N6XNJ2-F1
#
_cell.length_a   1.000
_cell.length_b   1.000
_cell.length_c   1.000
_cell.angle_alpha   90.00
_cell.angle_beta   90.00
_cell.angle_gamma   90.00
#
_symmetry.space_group_name_H-M   'P 1'
#
loop_
_entity.id
_entity.type
_entity.pdbx_description
1 polymer ?
#
loop_
_entity_poly.entity_id
_entity_poly.type
_entity_poly.pdbx_seq_one_letter_code
_entity_poly.pdbx_strand_id
1 'polypeptide(L)' 'MAGSGITRVLSYQAAEAVRLGRLETVLEPFALPAWPVQLVHAMRGLAPQKLKLFMDFAAPRLRARLMAHR' A
#
# COMPACT_ATOMS: atom_id res chain seq x y z
N MET A 1 -8.77 13.89 -20.74
CA MET A 1 -7.32 14.11 -20.54
C MET A 1 -6.61 13.03 -21.33
N ALA A 2 -6.01 13.40 -22.46
CA ALA A 2 -5.40 12.46 -23.41
C ALA A 2 -4.07 11.96 -22.84
N GLY A 3 -3.78 10.66 -22.96
CA GLY A 3 -2.62 9.97 -22.37
C GLY A 3 -1.26 10.37 -22.94
N SER A 4 -0.92 11.65 -22.90
CA SER A 4 0.27 12.24 -23.51
C SER A 4 1.38 12.53 -22.51
N GLY A 5 1.63 11.62 -21.56
CA GLY A 5 2.74 11.79 -20.61
C GLY A 5 2.93 10.64 -19.63
N ILE A 6 4.10 10.65 -18.99
CA ILE A 6 4.49 9.75 -17.90
C ILE A 6 4.39 10.54 -16.59
N THR A 7 3.94 9.90 -15.51
CA THR A 7 3.91 10.49 -14.17
C THR A 7 4.48 9.52 -13.14
N ARG A 8 4.98 10.05 -12.02
CA ARG A 8 5.42 9.26 -10.87
C ARG A 8 4.43 9.46 -9.73
N VAL A 9 3.66 8.41 -9.43
CA VAL A 9 2.68 8.38 -8.35
C VAL A 9 2.94 7.18 -7.44
N LEU A 10 2.34 7.18 -6.24
CA LEU A 10 2.45 6.05 -5.33
C LEU A 10 1.63 4.87 -5.87
N SER A 11 2.13 3.65 -5.71
CA SER A 11 1.51 2.44 -6.28
C SER A 11 0.03 2.29 -5.90
N TYR A 12 -0.33 2.67 -4.66
CA TYR A 12 -1.72 2.61 -4.21
C TYR A 12 -2.66 3.62 -4.88
N GLN A 13 -2.13 4.74 -5.41
CA GLN A 13 -2.91 5.73 -6.16
C GLN A 13 -3.17 5.26 -7.59
N ALA A 14 -2.23 4.52 -8.18
CA ALA A 14 -2.34 3.98 -9.54
C ALA A 14 -3.05 2.63 -9.60
N ALA A 15 -3.15 1.90 -8.49
CA ALA A 15 -3.57 0.50 -8.44
C ALA A 15 -4.87 0.21 -9.20
N GLU A 16 -5.90 1.04 -9.04
CA GLU A 16 -7.17 0.82 -9.74
C GLU A 16 -7.05 1.08 -11.24
N ALA A 17 -6.36 2.14 -11.65
CA ALA A 17 -6.19 2.48 -13.06
C ALA A 17 -5.33 1.46 -13.80
N VAL A 18 -4.29 0.92 -13.15
CA VAL A 18 -3.48 -0.21 -13.66
C VAL A 18 -4.34 -1.47 -13.78
N ARG A 19 -5.11 -1.81 -12.74
CA ARG A 19 -6.02 -2.96 -12.76
C ARG A 19 -7.08 -2.87 -13.87
N LEU A 20 -7.55 -1.66 -14.17
CA LEU A 20 -8.52 -1.39 -15.24
C LEU A 20 -7.87 -1.22 -16.63
N GLY A 21 -6.55 -1.38 -16.76
CA GLY A 21 -5.81 -1.22 -18.03
C GLY A 21 -5.79 0.21 -18.56
N ARG A 22 -6.06 1.21 -17.71
CA ARG A 22 -6.03 2.64 -18.07
C ARG A 22 -4.66 3.27 -17.89
N LEU A 23 -3.78 2.63 -17.12
CA LEU A 23 -2.38 2.99 -16.94
C LEU A 23 -1.52 1.74 -17.11
N GLU A 24 -0.31 1.93 -17.63
CA GLU A 24 0.73 0.91 -17.74
C GLU A 24 1.92 1.36 -16.89
N THR A 25 2.51 0.41 -16.16
CA THR A 25 3.74 0.66 -15.40
C THR A 25 4.92 0.61 -16.37
N VAL A 26 5.89 1.50 -16.19
CA VAL A 26 7.10 1.58 -17.01
C VAL A 26 8.31 1.81 -16.13
N LEU A 27 9.50 1.43 -16.60
CA LEU A 27 10.78 1.60 -15.90
C LEU A 27 10.88 0.85 -14.55
N GLU A 28 10.22 -0.30 -14.43
CA GLU A 28 10.24 -1.19 -13.26
C GLU A 28 11.64 -1.55 -12.77
N PRO A 29 12.66 -1.77 -13.63
CA PRO A 29 14.02 -2.02 -13.18
C PRO A 29 14.63 -0.86 -12.36
N PHE A 30 14.06 0.34 -12.48
CA PHE A 30 14.47 1.55 -11.77
C PHE A 30 13.52 1.91 -10.63
N ALA A 31 12.58 1.02 -10.28
CA ALA A 31 11.64 1.26 -9.20
C ALA A 31 12.38 1.35 -7.85
N LEU A 32 11.99 2.34 -7.05
CA LEU A 32 12.47 2.48 -5.68
C LEU A 32 12.00 1.31 -4.81
N PRO A 33 12.74 0.96 -3.75
CA PRO A 33 12.26 0.01 -2.77
C PRO A 33 10.91 0.45 -2.20
N ALA A 34 10.05 -0.53 -1.91
CA ALA A 34 8.72 -0.29 -1.35
C ALA A 34 8.83 0.56 -0.07
N TRP A 35 7.98 1.57 0.04
CA TRP A 35 7.96 2.42 1.21
C TRP A 35 7.42 1.65 2.41
N PRO A 36 8.03 1.81 3.61
CA PRO A 36 7.58 1.11 4.80
C PRO A 36 6.18 1.60 5.19
N VAL A 37 5.27 0.66 5.46
CA VAL A 37 3.94 0.94 6.01
C VAL A 37 3.93 0.57 7.49
N GLN A 38 3.56 1.53 8.35
CA GLN A 38 3.52 1.37 9.79
C GLN A 38 2.09 1.48 10.30
N LEU A 39 1.69 0.60 11.22
CA LEU A 39 0.44 0.72 11.98
C LEU A 39 0.74 1.48 13.27
N VAL A 40 0.20 2.70 13.40
CA VAL A 40 0.45 3.58 14.55
C VAL A 40 -0.80 3.65 15.43
N HIS A 41 -0.62 3.49 16.74
CA HIS A 41 -1.67 3.70 17.73
C HIS A 41 -1.13 4.52 18.92
N ALA A 42 -2.01 5.18 19.66
CA ALA A 42 -1.61 5.92 20.85
C ALA A 42 -1.05 4.98 21.93
N MET A 43 0.07 5.35 22.55
CA MET A 43 0.60 4.65 23.71
C MET A 43 -0.05 5.24 24.97
N ARG A 44 -1.12 4.58 25.44
CA ARG A 44 -1.74 4.88 26.74
C ARG A 44 -1.81 3.60 27.56
N GLY A 45 -0.82 3.39 28.43
CA GLY A 45 -0.74 2.19 29.25
C GLY A 45 -0.73 0.89 28.42
N LEU A 46 -1.24 -0.20 29.00
CA LEU A 46 -1.45 -1.45 28.26
C LEU A 46 -2.50 -1.23 27.16
N ALA A 47 -2.16 -1.59 25.92
CA ALA A 47 -3.09 -1.57 24.81
C ALA A 47 -4.36 -2.38 25.18
N PRO A 48 -5.57 -1.81 25.03
CA PRO A 48 -6.81 -2.53 25.29
C PRO A 48 -6.84 -3.85 24.53
N GLN A 49 -7.40 -4.91 25.12
CA GLN A 49 -7.41 -6.24 24.50
C GLN A 49 -8.04 -6.24 23.10
N LYS A 50 -9.08 -5.43 22.90
CA LYS A 50 -9.71 -5.21 21.59
C LYS A 50 -8.73 -4.66 20.54
N LEU A 51 -7.86 -3.73 20.92
CA LEU A 51 -6.85 -3.17 20.01
C LEU A 51 -5.81 -4.23 19.63
N LYS A 52 -5.34 -5.02 20.60
CA LYS A 52 -4.41 -6.13 20.33
C LYS A 52 -5.01 -7.14 19.36
N LEU A 53 -6.23 -7.61 19.64
CA LEU A 53 -6.95 -8.53 18.76
C LEU A 53 -7.16 -7.96 17.35
N PHE A 54 -7.46 -6.67 17.24
CA PHE A 54 -7.56 -6.02 15.93
C PHE A 54 -6.22 -6.00 15.20
N MET A 55 -5.13 -5.67 15.88
CA MET A 55 -3.78 -5.67 15.30
C MET A 55 -3.38 -7.07 14.83
N ASP A 56 -3.62 -8.10 15.65
CA ASP A 56 -3.38 -9.50 15.33
C ASP A 56 -4.19 -9.96 14.11
N PHE A 57 -5.42 -9.44 13.96
CA PHE A 57 -6.27 -9.69 12.81
C PHE A 57 -5.81 -8.92 11.55
N ALA A 58 -5.55 -7.62 11.67
CA ALA A 58 -5.38 -6.71 10.54
C ALA A 58 -3.97 -6.74 9.97
N ALA A 59 -2.93 -6.79 10.81
CA ALA A 59 -1.53 -6.71 10.38
C ALA A 59 -1.14 -7.79 9.35
N PRO A 60 -1.40 -9.10 9.54
CA PRO A 60 -1.03 -10.12 8.55
C PRO A 60 -1.81 -9.96 7.23
N ARG A 61 -3.09 -9.56 7.29
CA ARG A 61 -3.93 -9.34 6.11
C ARG A 61 -3.46 -8.13 5.31
N LEU A 62 -3.13 -7.04 5.99
CA LEU A 62 -2.61 -5.84 5.35
C LEU A 62 -1.26 -6.13 4.69
N ARG A 63 -0.37 -6.86 5.37
CA ARG A 63 0.91 -7.30 4.81
C ARG A 63 0.71 -8.12 3.54
N ALA A 64 -0.19 -9.11 3.56
CA ALA A 64 -0.48 -9.94 2.39
C ALA A 64 -1.00 -9.10 1.20
N ARG A 65 -1.93 -8.16 1.44
CA ARG A 65 -2.47 -7.27 0.40
C ARG A 65 -1.41 -6.33 -0.19
N LEU A 66 -0.54 -5.79 0.65
CA LEU A 66 0.54 -4.90 0.20
C LEU A 66 1.60 -5.65 -0.61
N MET A 67 1.86 -6.92 -0.30
CA MET A 67 2.78 -7.77 -1.07
C MET A 67 2.16 -8.23 -2.40
N ALA A 68 0.84 -8.41 -2.46
CA ALA A 68 0.13 -8.83 -3.68
C ALA A 68 -0.01 -7.72 -4.73
N HIS A 69 0.10 -6.45 -4.32
CA HIS A 69 0.04 -5.28 -5.21
C HIS A 69 1.44 -4.72 -5.55
N ARG A 70 2.47 -5.57 -5.43
CA ARG A 70 3.83 -5.24 -5.83
C ARG A 70 4.09 -5.63 -7.27
#